data_AF-A0A6P8AYF4-F1
#
_entry.id   AF-A0A6P8AYF4-F1
#
_cell.length_a   1.000
_cell.length_b   1.000
_cell.length_c   1.000
_cell.angle_alpha   90.00
_cell.angle_beta   90.00
_cell.angle_gamma   90.00
#
_symmetry.space_group_name_H-M   'P 1'
#
loop_
_entity.id
_entity.type
_entity.pdbx_description
1 polymer ?
#
loop_
_entity_poly.entity_id
_entity_poly.type
_entity_poly.pdbx_seq_one_letter_code
_entity_poly.pdbx_strand_id
1 'polypeptide(L)'
;MAQDTSGAGSGSNYGKVISDGHQTVSLAAAVVDFAGGYWKSYSSKQSAASAYRANLGEWADEAIDRDNQWLQPVLRLKPFEDHLFGCHGRPVPTGECRSRLAWAQLLYALDIRPGAKVLEWRLPPKAIDPSETGSIALIVDGSVMCHIINLYRLYKNPVPVEFTPMKPMQGEPSGCNFSFGRLTVQRLGADRFTASFDPGSRGDLAAKRVPFSHIASYLPGTHLKFERNTLMFKYFDCVLRQVPAVEGASMSPLPPPNAPPQTRVEYYNHSIKMLRNPHQCSDKCVLECFRSSSSHSCGDGCRRWCRKKSKDDWSSPRLVMGSWIAGIERIKRRVTTNGGGDYGLLDFIVDTLEKRPQFVSELTKKMRDLKYSAGGDEITEDMRAKNVSEILKERCMFAKDRLVIYWHPNGESKKDPRYYIGKHQIIKELPAVLEELTRERQVGWLAQVATIDPAVFLEMFKQEEEFRNLSVLVLELGPEHDLWKGEWEVKGE
;
A
#
# COMPACT_ATOMS: atom_id res chain seq x y z
N MET A 1 -67.71 63.31 -75.45
CA MET A 1 -66.33 63.85 -75.40
C MET A 1 -65.77 63.44 -74.05
N ALA A 2 -64.86 62.48 -73.85
CA ALA A 2 -63.96 61.67 -74.69
C ALA A 2 -63.97 60.21 -74.15
N GLN A 3 -64.09 59.18 -75.00
CA GLN A 3 -63.07 58.15 -75.36
C GLN A 3 -62.42 57.43 -74.16
N ASP A 4 -62.72 56.13 -73.94
CA ASP A 4 -61.98 54.92 -74.44
C ASP A 4 -60.60 54.77 -73.77
N THR A 5 -60.08 53.61 -73.30
CA THR A 5 -60.39 52.18 -73.43
C THR A 5 -59.50 51.37 -72.47
N SER A 6 -60.01 50.20 -72.04
CA SER A 6 -59.34 48.90 -71.83
C SER A 6 -58.04 48.76 -71.01
N GLY A 7 -58.09 47.87 -70.01
CA GLY A 7 -56.91 47.22 -69.42
C GLY A 7 -57.27 46.13 -68.39
N ALA A 8 -57.99 45.09 -68.81
CA ALA A 8 -58.25 43.90 -67.99
C ALA A 8 -57.15 42.84 -68.18
N GLY A 9 -56.64 42.33 -67.05
CA GLY A 9 -56.34 40.91 -66.86
C GLY A 9 -54.95 40.39 -67.30
N SER A 10 -54.14 39.97 -66.32
CA SER A 10 -53.40 38.69 -66.29
C SER A 10 -52.16 38.81 -65.39
N GLY A 11 -52.35 38.86 -64.06
CA GLY A 11 -51.23 38.94 -63.11
C GLY A 11 -51.36 38.10 -61.83
N SER A 12 -52.56 37.64 -61.46
CA SER A 12 -52.79 37.07 -60.13
C SER A 12 -52.62 35.55 -60.01
N ASN A 13 -52.66 34.79 -61.12
CA ASN A 13 -52.54 33.33 -61.07
C ASN A 13 -51.10 32.82 -61.20
N TYR A 14 -50.25 33.50 -61.97
CA TYR A 14 -48.87 33.05 -62.17
C TYR A 14 -48.01 33.23 -60.92
N GLY A 15 -48.17 34.35 -60.21
CA GLY A 15 -47.46 34.60 -58.94
C GLY A 15 -47.87 33.62 -57.82
N LYS A 16 -49.14 33.18 -57.81
CA LYS A 16 -49.64 32.19 -56.86
C LYS A 16 -49.08 30.78 -57.16
N VAL A 17 -49.04 30.39 -58.44
CA VAL A 17 -48.43 29.12 -58.87
C VAL A 17 -46.92 29.06 -58.58
N ILE A 18 -46.19 30.17 -58.76
CA ILE A 18 -44.76 30.25 -58.40
C ILE A 18 -44.56 30.19 -56.88
N SER A 19 -45.39 30.88 -56.10
CA SER A 19 -45.36 30.83 -54.63
C SER A 19 -45.64 29.42 -54.10
N ASP A 20 -46.67 28.76 -54.62
CA ASP A 20 -47.07 27.40 -54.23
C ASP A 20 -46.00 26.38 -54.65
N GLY A 21 -45.37 26.58 -55.81
CA GLY A 21 -44.21 25.81 -56.28
C GLY A 21 -43.00 25.97 -55.36
N HIS A 22 -42.67 27.20 -54.96
CA HIS A 22 -41.57 27.48 -54.03
C HIS A 22 -41.83 26.88 -52.63
N GLN A 23 -43.06 26.95 -52.13
CA GLN A 23 -43.43 26.35 -50.84
C GLN A 23 -43.35 24.82 -50.89
N THR A 24 -43.76 24.20 -52.01
CA THR A 24 -43.68 22.74 -52.19
C THR A 24 -42.23 22.28 -52.27
N VAL A 25 -41.37 22.99 -53.01
CA VAL A 25 -39.93 22.68 -53.09
C VAL A 25 -39.24 22.90 -51.74
N SER A 26 -39.58 23.97 -51.00
CA SER A 26 -39.04 24.22 -49.66
C SER A 26 -39.48 23.18 -48.64
N LEU A 27 -40.73 22.70 -48.71
CA LEU A 27 -41.23 21.62 -47.86
C LEU A 27 -40.55 20.29 -48.19
N ALA A 28 -40.39 19.98 -49.49
CA ALA A 28 -39.67 18.79 -49.93
C ALA A 28 -38.21 18.80 -49.48
N ALA A 29 -37.52 19.94 -49.60
CA ALA A 29 -36.16 20.13 -49.09
C ALA A 29 -36.10 19.94 -47.56
N ALA A 30 -37.03 20.52 -46.80
CA ALA A 30 -37.09 20.36 -45.35
C ALA A 30 -37.36 18.91 -44.92
N VAL A 31 -38.20 18.17 -45.63
CA VAL A 31 -38.46 16.74 -45.38
C VAL A 31 -37.23 15.89 -45.73
N VAL A 32 -36.55 16.19 -46.84
CA VAL A 32 -35.30 15.52 -47.24
C VAL A 32 -34.17 15.79 -46.25
N ASP A 33 -34.05 17.03 -45.76
CA ASP A 33 -33.05 17.39 -44.75
C ASP A 33 -33.37 16.76 -43.38
N PHE A 34 -34.65 16.75 -42.98
CA PHE A 34 -35.09 16.11 -41.75
C PHE A 34 -34.87 14.59 -41.78
N ALA A 35 -35.35 13.93 -42.84
CA ALA A 35 -35.14 12.50 -43.05
C ALA A 35 -33.65 12.19 -43.20
N GLY A 36 -32.91 12.97 -43.99
CA GLY A 36 -31.48 12.81 -44.20
C GLY A 36 -30.67 12.96 -42.91
N GLY A 37 -31.03 13.91 -42.05
CA GLY A 37 -30.44 14.07 -40.72
C GLY A 37 -30.73 12.88 -39.80
N TYR A 38 -31.97 12.37 -39.81
CA TYR A 38 -32.36 11.18 -39.05
C TYR A 38 -31.62 9.92 -39.52
N TRP A 39 -31.55 9.69 -40.83
CA TRP A 39 -30.84 8.55 -41.43
C TRP A 39 -29.33 8.62 -41.19
N LYS A 40 -28.71 9.80 -41.31
CA LYS A 40 -27.29 9.99 -40.98
C LYS A 40 -27.01 9.72 -39.51
N SER A 41 -27.87 10.21 -38.61
CA SER A 41 -27.76 9.95 -37.17
C SER A 41 -27.92 8.47 -36.84
N TYR A 42 -28.93 7.80 -37.43
CA TYR A 42 -29.16 6.37 -37.27
C TYR A 42 -27.99 5.52 -37.80
N SER A 43 -27.52 5.80 -39.03
CA SER A 43 -26.39 5.12 -39.65
C SER A 43 -25.09 5.32 -38.85
N SER A 44 -24.84 6.54 -38.35
CA SER A 44 -23.70 6.85 -37.50
C SER A 44 -23.75 6.05 -36.19
N LYS A 45 -24.92 5.97 -35.55
CA LYS A 45 -25.11 5.16 -34.33
C LYS A 45 -24.92 3.67 -34.58
N GLN A 46 -25.41 3.17 -35.70
CA GLN A 46 -25.24 1.76 -36.08
C GLN A 46 -23.77 1.42 -36.37
N SER A 47 -23.05 2.30 -37.07
CA SER A 47 -21.61 2.16 -37.31
C SER A 47 -20.82 2.20 -36.00
N ALA A 48 -21.15 3.13 -35.10
CA ALA A 48 -20.54 3.21 -33.77
C ALA A 48 -20.80 1.93 -32.96
N ALA A 49 -22.04 1.43 -32.93
CA ALA A 49 -22.40 0.18 -32.26
C ALA A 49 -21.66 -1.03 -32.83
N SER A 50 -21.49 -1.12 -34.16
CA SER A 50 -20.74 -2.20 -34.81
C SER A 50 -19.24 -2.14 -34.47
N ALA A 51 -18.64 -0.95 -34.56
CA ALA A 51 -17.24 -0.74 -34.18
C ALA A 51 -17.02 -1.05 -32.69
N TYR A 52 -17.96 -0.65 -31.84
CA TYR A 52 -17.93 -0.93 -30.41
C TYR A 52 -18.04 -2.43 -30.11
N ARG A 53 -18.95 -3.14 -30.80
CA ARG A 53 -19.06 -4.61 -30.72
C ARG A 53 -17.75 -5.30 -31.14
N ALA A 54 -17.09 -4.80 -32.18
CA ALA A 54 -15.79 -5.31 -32.59
C ALA A 54 -14.70 -5.07 -31.53
N ASN A 55 -14.72 -3.93 -30.84
CA ASN A 55 -13.79 -3.63 -29.75
C ASN A 55 -14.03 -4.50 -28.51
N LEU A 56 -15.27 -4.89 -28.22
CA LEU A 56 -15.59 -5.86 -27.16
C LEU A 56 -14.99 -7.25 -27.43
N GLY A 57 -14.80 -7.62 -28.70
CA GLY A 57 -14.19 -8.88 -29.09
C GLY A 57 -15.01 -10.07 -28.59
N GLU A 58 -14.40 -10.95 -27.80
CA GLU A 58 -15.06 -12.13 -27.25
C GLU A 58 -16.20 -11.83 -26.27
N TRP A 59 -16.28 -10.62 -25.70
CA TRP A 59 -17.31 -10.22 -24.74
C TRP A 59 -18.61 -9.74 -25.40
N ALA A 60 -18.61 -9.57 -26.72
CA ALA A 60 -19.72 -8.98 -27.47
C ALA A 60 -21.07 -9.70 -27.26
N ASP A 61 -21.05 -11.01 -27.09
CA ASP A 61 -22.26 -11.82 -26.98
C ASP A 61 -22.85 -11.82 -25.55
N GLU A 62 -22.03 -11.56 -24.53
CA GLU A 62 -22.52 -11.40 -23.14
C GLU A 62 -22.89 -9.95 -22.81
N ALA A 63 -22.29 -8.98 -23.51
CA ALA A 63 -22.51 -7.57 -23.29
C ALA A 63 -23.86 -7.04 -23.82
N ILE A 64 -24.67 -7.89 -24.46
CA ILE A 64 -25.95 -7.51 -25.05
C ILE A 64 -27.01 -8.52 -24.57
N ASP A 65 -28.13 -8.01 -24.06
CA ASP A 65 -29.24 -8.84 -23.62
C ASP A 65 -30.15 -9.30 -24.79
N ARG A 66 -31.24 -9.99 -24.44
CA ARG A 66 -32.23 -10.48 -25.43
C ARG A 66 -33.00 -9.36 -26.12
N ASP A 67 -33.07 -8.19 -25.51
CA ASP A 67 -33.76 -7.00 -26.01
C ASP A 67 -32.80 -6.06 -26.76
N ASN A 68 -31.59 -6.53 -27.06
CA ASN A 68 -30.53 -5.81 -27.74
C ASN A 68 -30.06 -4.55 -26.98
N GLN A 69 -30.16 -4.58 -25.65
CA GLN A 69 -29.66 -3.53 -24.76
C GLN A 69 -28.24 -3.88 -24.28
N TRP A 70 -27.39 -2.86 -24.18
CA TRP A 70 -26.04 -3.02 -23.68
C TRP A 70 -26.04 -3.21 -22.16
N LEU A 71 -25.32 -4.23 -21.72
CA LEU A 71 -25.13 -4.56 -20.32
C LEU A 71 -23.76 -4.08 -19.83
N GLN A 72 -23.71 -3.72 -18.56
CA GLN A 72 -22.49 -3.35 -17.87
C GLN A 72 -21.95 -4.55 -17.08
N PRO A 73 -20.67 -4.92 -17.25
CA PRO A 73 -20.07 -6.00 -16.49
C PRO A 73 -19.76 -5.53 -15.07
N VAL A 74 -20.04 -6.41 -14.10
CA VAL A 74 -19.82 -6.19 -12.68
C VAL A 74 -19.04 -7.35 -12.10
N LEU A 75 -17.87 -7.06 -11.54
CA LEU A 75 -17.00 -8.01 -10.90
C LEU A 75 -17.22 -7.99 -9.37
N ARG A 76 -17.92 -9.02 -8.88
CA ARG A 76 -18.30 -9.16 -7.48
C ARG A 76 -17.28 -9.95 -6.67
N LEU A 77 -17.24 -9.70 -5.36
CA LEU A 77 -16.28 -10.35 -4.45
C LEU A 77 -16.33 -11.88 -4.51
N LYS A 78 -17.49 -12.49 -4.24
CA LYS A 78 -17.58 -13.94 -4.04
C LYS A 78 -17.17 -14.75 -5.29
N PRO A 79 -17.68 -14.46 -6.50
CA PRO A 79 -17.22 -15.15 -7.71
C PRO A 79 -15.73 -14.95 -7.99
N PHE A 80 -15.18 -13.78 -7.66
CA PHE A 80 -13.76 -13.51 -7.84
C PHE A 80 -12.88 -14.28 -6.84
N GLU A 81 -13.27 -14.39 -5.58
CA GLU A 81 -12.56 -15.22 -4.59
C GLU A 81 -12.56 -16.70 -5.00
N ASP A 82 -13.72 -17.21 -5.45
CA ASP A 82 -13.84 -18.60 -5.92
C ASP A 82 -12.92 -18.86 -7.14
N HIS A 83 -12.84 -17.89 -8.05
CA HIS A 83 -11.88 -17.91 -9.16
C HIS A 83 -10.41 -17.92 -8.69
N LEU A 84 -10.05 -17.07 -7.73
CA LEU A 84 -8.70 -17.04 -7.15
C LEU A 84 -8.35 -18.36 -6.45
N PHE A 85 -9.29 -18.98 -5.74
CA PHE A 85 -9.10 -20.30 -5.16
C PHE A 85 -8.88 -21.37 -6.24
N GLY A 86 -9.71 -21.37 -7.29
CA GLY A 86 -9.61 -22.32 -8.40
C GLY A 86 -8.26 -22.26 -9.13
N CYS A 87 -7.68 -21.06 -9.29
CA CYS A 87 -6.38 -20.88 -9.93
C CYS A 87 -5.20 -20.76 -8.95
N HIS A 88 -5.42 -20.95 -7.64
CA HIS A 88 -4.43 -20.71 -6.56
C HIS A 88 -3.76 -19.32 -6.62
N GLY A 89 -4.50 -18.30 -7.05
CA GLY A 89 -4.02 -16.93 -7.26
C GLY A 89 -2.98 -16.82 -8.37
N ARG A 90 -2.86 -17.81 -9.25
CA ARG A 90 -1.88 -17.82 -10.35
C ARG A 90 -2.58 -18.01 -11.69
N PRO A 91 -3.49 -17.09 -12.08
CA PRO A 91 -4.19 -17.19 -13.35
C PRO A 91 -3.20 -17.28 -14.53
N VAL A 92 -3.54 -18.12 -15.49
CA VAL A 92 -2.77 -18.33 -16.72
C VAL A 92 -3.74 -18.15 -17.89
N PRO A 93 -3.79 -16.93 -18.46
CA PRO A 93 -4.71 -16.63 -19.55
C PRO A 93 -4.52 -17.62 -20.70
N THR A 94 -5.61 -18.26 -21.12
CA THR A 94 -5.60 -19.20 -22.25
C THR A 94 -6.10 -18.51 -23.53
N GLY A 95 -5.57 -18.88 -24.69
CA GLY A 95 -5.98 -18.31 -25.98
C GLY A 95 -5.64 -16.82 -26.15
N GLU A 96 -6.16 -16.19 -27.21
CA GLU A 96 -5.93 -14.78 -27.52
C GLU A 96 -7.00 -13.86 -26.92
N CYS A 97 -6.60 -12.68 -26.44
CA CYS A 97 -7.52 -11.59 -26.12
C CYS A 97 -7.89 -10.85 -27.40
N ARG A 98 -9.16 -10.92 -27.81
CA ARG A 98 -9.66 -10.23 -29.02
C ARG A 98 -10.19 -8.83 -28.70
N SER A 99 -10.53 -8.58 -27.43
CA SER A 99 -10.97 -7.28 -26.98
C SER A 99 -9.86 -6.22 -27.02
N ARG A 100 -10.24 -5.01 -27.43
CA ARG A 100 -9.39 -3.83 -27.44
C ARG A 100 -9.63 -2.92 -26.24
N LEU A 101 -10.62 -3.23 -25.40
CA LEU A 101 -10.95 -2.41 -24.23
C LEU A 101 -10.00 -2.72 -23.06
N ALA A 102 -9.49 -1.68 -22.42
CA ALA A 102 -8.56 -1.80 -21.29
C ALA A 102 -9.08 -2.70 -20.16
N TRP A 103 -10.33 -2.50 -19.70
CA TRP A 103 -10.91 -3.34 -18.65
C TRP A 103 -11.02 -4.82 -19.05
N ALA A 104 -11.28 -5.11 -20.33
CA ALA A 104 -11.38 -6.48 -20.83
C ALA A 104 -10.00 -7.14 -20.89
N GLN A 105 -8.95 -6.36 -21.18
CA GLN A 105 -7.56 -6.81 -21.13
C GLN A 105 -7.08 -7.03 -19.70
N LEU A 106 -7.55 -6.23 -18.73
CA LEU A 106 -7.36 -6.50 -17.30
C LEU A 106 -7.99 -7.84 -16.90
N LEU A 107 -9.25 -8.09 -17.29
CA LEU A 107 -9.92 -9.36 -17.02
C LEU A 107 -9.20 -10.54 -17.69
N TYR A 108 -8.77 -10.38 -18.94
CA TYR A 108 -7.98 -11.38 -19.64
C TYR A 108 -6.68 -11.68 -18.87
N ALA A 109 -5.95 -10.66 -18.41
CA ALA A 109 -4.73 -10.85 -17.63
C ALA A 109 -4.97 -11.61 -16.30
N LEU A 110 -6.19 -11.57 -15.78
CA LEU A 110 -6.64 -12.31 -14.60
C LEU A 110 -7.27 -13.68 -14.95
N ASP A 111 -7.19 -14.11 -16.20
CA ASP A 111 -7.81 -15.34 -16.73
C ASP A 111 -9.34 -15.40 -16.51
N ILE A 112 -9.98 -14.23 -16.55
CA ILE A 112 -11.44 -14.10 -16.53
C ILE A 112 -11.90 -13.91 -17.99
N ARG A 113 -12.62 -14.90 -18.51
CA ARG A 113 -13.09 -14.97 -19.90
C ARG A 113 -14.62 -15.07 -19.95
N PRO A 114 -15.24 -14.82 -21.13
CA PRO A 114 -16.63 -15.18 -21.36
C PRO A 114 -16.90 -16.64 -20.95
N GLY A 115 -18.04 -16.88 -20.31
CA GLY A 115 -18.46 -18.19 -19.80
C GLY A 115 -17.85 -18.60 -18.47
N ALA A 116 -16.88 -17.86 -17.91
CA ALA A 116 -16.27 -18.18 -16.62
C ALA A 116 -17.22 -18.01 -15.42
N LYS A 117 -18.38 -17.35 -15.62
CA LYS A 117 -19.38 -17.05 -14.58
C LYS A 117 -18.82 -16.26 -13.39
N VAL A 118 -17.79 -15.46 -13.63
CA VAL A 118 -17.17 -14.57 -12.63
C VAL A 118 -17.83 -13.19 -12.65
N LEU A 119 -18.34 -12.76 -13.81
CA LEU A 119 -19.02 -11.47 -13.99
C LEU A 119 -20.53 -11.62 -13.83
N GLU A 120 -21.14 -10.60 -13.22
CA GLU A 120 -22.56 -10.30 -13.31
C GLU A 120 -22.75 -9.25 -14.41
N TRP A 121 -23.78 -9.40 -15.26
CA TRP A 121 -24.12 -8.43 -16.29
C TRP A 121 -25.42 -7.72 -15.91
N ARG A 122 -25.39 -6.40 -15.76
CA ARG A 122 -26.56 -5.60 -15.34
C ARG A 122 -26.89 -4.50 -16.33
N LEU A 123 -28.16 -4.12 -16.39
CA LEU A 123 -28.56 -2.91 -17.09
C LEU A 123 -28.01 -1.68 -16.36
N PRO A 124 -27.28 -0.79 -17.05
CA PRO A 124 -26.81 0.45 -16.45
C PRO A 124 -27.98 1.41 -16.20
N PRO A 125 -27.87 2.33 -15.21
CA PRO A 125 -28.92 3.30 -14.91
C PRO A 125 -29.14 4.32 -16.04
N LYS A 126 -28.10 4.58 -16.85
CA LYS A 126 -28.18 5.38 -18.08
C LYS A 126 -27.89 4.45 -19.26
N ALA A 127 -28.69 4.53 -20.31
CA ALA A 127 -28.44 3.79 -21.55
C ALA A 127 -27.04 4.12 -22.07
N ILE A 128 -26.28 3.07 -22.39
CA ILE A 128 -24.94 3.17 -22.98
C ILE A 128 -25.08 3.73 -24.39
N ASP A 129 -24.36 4.81 -24.68
CA ASP A 129 -24.16 5.30 -26.04
C ASP A 129 -22.84 4.73 -26.59
N PRO A 130 -22.86 3.83 -27.59
CA PRO A 130 -21.66 3.28 -28.20
C PRO A 130 -20.78 4.31 -28.92
N SER A 131 -21.31 5.51 -29.16
CA SER A 131 -20.53 6.64 -29.72
C SER A 131 -19.72 7.40 -28.67
N GLU A 132 -20.05 7.27 -27.38
CA GLU A 132 -19.27 7.82 -26.28
C GLU A 132 -18.13 6.85 -25.92
N THR A 133 -16.88 7.32 -25.91
CA THR A 133 -15.74 6.52 -25.45
C THR A 133 -15.86 6.22 -23.96
N GLY A 134 -15.52 4.99 -23.56
CA GLY A 134 -15.61 4.56 -22.16
C GLY A 134 -17.05 4.36 -21.65
N SER A 135 -18.05 4.30 -22.53
CA SER A 135 -19.46 4.15 -22.16
C SER A 135 -19.79 2.84 -21.44
N ILE A 136 -19.06 1.74 -21.71
CA ILE A 136 -19.05 0.54 -20.85
C ILE A 136 -17.75 0.50 -20.06
N ALA A 137 -17.88 0.79 -18.77
CA ALA A 137 -16.85 0.54 -17.78
C ALA A 137 -17.13 -0.77 -17.03
N LEU A 138 -16.07 -1.44 -16.59
CA LEU A 138 -16.17 -2.54 -15.66
C LEU A 138 -16.40 -1.98 -14.26
N ILE A 139 -17.52 -2.36 -13.64
CA ILE A 139 -17.78 -2.06 -12.24
C ILE A 139 -17.11 -3.13 -11.38
N VAL A 140 -16.35 -2.74 -10.37
CA VAL A 140 -15.60 -3.65 -9.51
C VAL A 140 -15.91 -3.32 -8.06
N ASP A 141 -16.27 -4.33 -7.27
CA ASP A 141 -16.37 -4.17 -5.82
C ASP A 141 -14.99 -3.75 -5.26
N GLY A 142 -14.95 -2.80 -4.33
CA GLY A 142 -13.70 -2.29 -3.77
C GLY A 142 -12.81 -3.35 -3.15
N SER A 143 -13.41 -4.37 -2.54
CA SER A 143 -12.73 -5.57 -2.04
C SER A 143 -12.00 -6.33 -3.14
N VAL A 144 -12.62 -6.52 -4.30
CA VAL A 144 -11.98 -7.16 -5.46
C VAL A 144 -10.80 -6.35 -5.95
N MET A 145 -10.95 -5.03 -6.07
CA MET A 145 -9.83 -4.17 -6.48
C MET A 145 -8.67 -4.24 -5.48
N CYS A 146 -8.97 -4.22 -4.18
CA CYS A 146 -7.98 -4.41 -3.13
C CYS A 146 -7.26 -5.76 -3.26
N HIS A 147 -7.97 -6.84 -3.61
CA HIS A 147 -7.37 -8.14 -3.87
C HIS A 147 -6.42 -8.11 -5.08
N ILE A 148 -6.85 -7.53 -6.20
CA ILE A 148 -6.02 -7.39 -7.40
C ILE A 148 -4.73 -6.62 -7.08
N ILE A 149 -4.85 -5.50 -6.37
CA ILE A 149 -3.72 -4.66 -6.00
C ILE A 149 -2.78 -5.40 -5.04
N ASN A 150 -3.29 -5.96 -3.94
CA ASN A 150 -2.49 -6.69 -2.96
C ASN A 150 -1.76 -7.88 -3.59
N LEU A 151 -2.43 -8.65 -4.46
CA LEU A 151 -1.83 -9.84 -5.04
C LEU A 151 -0.84 -9.51 -6.15
N TYR A 152 -1.15 -8.59 -7.04
CA TYR A 152 -0.41 -8.54 -8.31
C TYR A 152 0.43 -7.30 -8.53
N ARG A 153 0.31 -6.27 -7.69
CA ARG A 153 1.16 -5.08 -7.84
C ARG A 153 2.63 -5.47 -7.73
N LEU A 154 3.46 -4.70 -8.40
CA LEU A 154 4.90 -4.80 -8.30
C LEU A 154 5.36 -4.03 -7.06
N TYR A 155 5.69 -4.76 -6.01
CA TYR A 155 6.16 -4.18 -4.76
C TYR A 155 7.56 -3.57 -4.99
N LYS A 156 7.68 -2.26 -4.79
CA LYS A 156 8.97 -1.54 -4.74
C LYS A 156 9.46 -1.36 -3.31
N ASN A 157 8.51 -1.20 -2.39
CA ASN A 157 8.72 -1.07 -0.96
C ASN A 157 7.74 -2.01 -0.23
N PRO A 158 8.10 -2.49 0.98
CA PRO A 158 7.19 -3.27 1.82
C PRO A 158 5.97 -2.46 2.29
N VAL A 159 6.07 -1.12 2.27
CA VAL A 159 5.01 -0.16 2.61
C VAL A 159 4.67 0.65 1.34
N PRO A 160 3.56 0.37 0.66
CA PRO A 160 3.13 1.10 -0.55
C PRO A 160 2.68 2.52 -0.20
N VAL A 161 3.47 3.52 -0.58
CA VAL A 161 3.10 4.93 -0.40
C VAL A 161 1.94 5.36 -1.30
N GLU A 162 1.66 4.61 -2.37
CA GLU A 162 0.74 5.00 -3.45
C GLU A 162 -0.73 5.15 -3.02
N PHE A 163 -1.12 4.50 -1.91
CA PHE A 163 -2.48 4.57 -1.35
C PHE A 163 -2.54 5.10 0.08
N THR A 164 -1.43 5.62 0.60
CA THR A 164 -1.48 6.21 1.94
C THR A 164 -2.32 7.50 1.92
N PRO A 165 -3.17 7.75 2.93
CA PRO A 165 -4.01 8.95 3.01
C PRO A 165 -3.23 10.27 3.10
N MET A 166 -1.90 10.23 3.24
CA MET A 166 -1.07 11.42 3.24
C MET A 166 -1.07 12.04 1.84
N LYS A 167 -1.50 13.30 1.77
CA LYS A 167 -1.69 14.09 0.54
C LYS A 167 -0.71 13.66 -0.56
N PRO A 168 -1.19 13.21 -1.74
CA PRO A 168 -0.31 13.05 -2.88
C PRO A 168 0.46 14.36 -3.03
N MET A 169 1.79 14.28 -3.11
CA MET A 169 2.59 15.43 -3.51
C MET A 169 1.95 15.95 -4.80
N GLN A 170 1.58 17.22 -4.77
CA GLN A 170 0.63 17.86 -5.68
C GLN A 170 0.70 17.35 -7.13
N GLY A 171 -0.40 16.75 -7.61
CA GLY A 171 -0.69 16.67 -9.04
C GLY A 171 -0.43 15.35 -9.77
N GLU A 172 0.24 14.37 -9.16
CA GLU A 172 0.40 13.06 -9.81
C GLU A 172 -0.74 12.09 -9.42
N PRO A 173 -1.39 11.44 -10.41
CA PRO A 173 -2.39 10.43 -10.11
C PRO A 173 -1.72 9.21 -9.47
N SER A 174 -2.24 8.79 -8.31
CA SER A 174 -1.82 7.56 -7.65
C SER A 174 -2.02 6.37 -8.59
N GLY A 175 -1.02 5.49 -8.71
CA GLY A 175 -1.12 4.35 -9.60
C GLY A 175 -0.30 3.14 -9.15
N CYS A 176 -0.78 1.97 -9.55
CA CYS A 176 -0.14 0.68 -9.37
C CYS A 176 0.50 0.22 -10.66
N ASN A 177 1.75 -0.26 -10.58
CA ASN A 177 2.35 -1.02 -11.67
C ASN A 177 2.12 -2.51 -11.43
N PHE A 178 1.74 -3.21 -12.48
CA PHE A 178 1.64 -4.67 -12.54
C PHE A 178 2.62 -5.22 -13.57
N SER A 179 2.89 -6.52 -13.54
CA SER A 179 3.64 -7.17 -14.63
C SER A 179 2.89 -7.21 -15.96
N PHE A 180 1.62 -6.80 -15.99
CA PHE A 180 0.74 -6.86 -17.16
C PHE A 180 0.08 -5.52 -17.52
N GLY A 181 0.51 -4.42 -16.89
CA GLY A 181 -0.02 -3.09 -17.17
C GLY A 181 0.12 -2.15 -15.99
N ARG A 182 -0.52 -0.98 -16.07
CA ARG A 182 -0.56 0.02 -15.02
C ARG A 182 -2.00 0.41 -14.74
N LEU A 183 -2.37 0.53 -13.47
CA LEU A 183 -3.67 1.04 -13.07
C LEU A 183 -3.49 2.40 -12.43
N THR A 184 -4.15 3.39 -12.99
CA THR A 184 -4.15 4.76 -12.51
C THR A 184 -5.49 5.03 -11.84
N VAL A 185 -5.47 5.56 -10.61
CA VAL A 185 -6.64 5.67 -9.75
C VAL A 185 -6.96 7.14 -9.48
N GLN A 186 -8.23 7.50 -9.64
CA GLN A 186 -8.76 8.81 -9.29
C GLN A 186 -9.93 8.65 -8.32
N ARG A 187 -9.86 9.33 -7.18
CA ARG A 187 -10.94 9.38 -6.19
C ARG A 187 -11.94 10.46 -6.61
N LEU A 188 -13.19 10.09 -6.84
CA LEU A 188 -14.27 11.02 -7.21
C LEU A 188 -15.16 11.42 -6.02
N GLY A 189 -15.08 10.69 -4.92
CA GLY A 189 -15.83 10.95 -3.68
C GLY A 189 -15.32 10.11 -2.51
N ALA A 190 -16.10 10.02 -1.43
CA ALA A 190 -15.75 9.20 -0.28
C ALA A 190 -15.57 7.72 -0.66
N ASP A 191 -16.54 7.18 -1.41
CA ASP A 191 -16.65 5.74 -1.70
C ASP A 191 -16.71 5.42 -3.21
N ARG A 192 -16.37 6.39 -4.07
CA ARG A 192 -16.39 6.23 -5.53
C ARG A 192 -15.03 6.49 -6.15
N PHE A 193 -14.57 5.53 -6.94
CA PHE A 193 -13.25 5.54 -7.57
C PHE A 193 -13.40 5.28 -9.06
N THR A 194 -12.71 6.07 -9.87
CA THR A 194 -12.49 5.74 -11.29
C THR A 194 -11.06 5.28 -11.48
N ALA A 195 -10.88 4.23 -12.26
CA ALA A 195 -9.58 3.74 -12.63
C ALA A 195 -9.43 3.64 -14.15
N SER A 196 -8.23 3.89 -14.64
CA SER A 196 -7.82 3.64 -16.02
C SER A 196 -6.73 2.58 -16.00
N PHE A 197 -6.81 1.61 -16.89
CA PHE A 197 -5.85 0.52 -16.97
C PHE A 197 -5.08 0.62 -18.29
N ASP A 198 -3.80 0.95 -18.20
CA ASP A 198 -2.89 0.95 -19.35
C ASP A 198 -2.33 -0.47 -19.52
N PRO A 199 -2.79 -1.24 -20.52
CA PRO A 199 -2.37 -2.62 -20.70
C PRO A 199 -0.88 -2.71 -21.07
N GLY A 200 -0.22 -3.77 -20.59
CA GLY A 200 1.12 -4.14 -21.03
C GLY A 200 1.14 -4.69 -22.46
N SER A 201 2.29 -5.22 -22.89
CA SER A 201 2.37 -5.90 -24.19
C SER A 201 1.48 -7.15 -24.22
N ARG A 202 1.19 -7.67 -25.43
CA ARG A 202 0.45 -8.94 -25.56
C ARG A 202 1.13 -10.09 -24.81
N GLY A 203 2.47 -10.12 -24.80
CA GLY A 203 3.24 -11.10 -24.04
C GLY A 203 3.04 -10.93 -22.53
N ASP A 204 3.03 -9.67 -22.06
CA ASP A 204 2.79 -9.36 -20.65
C ASP A 204 1.38 -9.79 -20.22
N LEU A 205 0.35 -9.51 -21.04
CA LEU A 205 -1.05 -9.88 -20.82
C LEU A 205 -1.30 -11.40 -20.87
N ALA A 206 -0.53 -12.16 -21.65
CA ALA A 206 -0.65 -13.62 -21.73
C ALA A 206 0.22 -14.36 -20.68
N ALA A 207 1.18 -13.67 -20.07
CA ALA A 207 2.07 -14.28 -19.09
C ALA A 207 1.30 -14.80 -17.85
N LYS A 208 1.81 -15.86 -17.24
CA LYS A 208 1.29 -16.37 -15.96
C LYS A 208 1.42 -15.31 -14.88
N ARG A 209 0.34 -15.08 -14.12
CA ARG A 209 0.41 -14.21 -12.93
C ARG A 209 1.06 -14.92 -11.77
N VAL A 210 1.83 -14.15 -11.02
CA VAL A 210 2.48 -14.60 -9.80
C VAL A 210 2.21 -13.57 -8.70
N PRO A 211 1.51 -13.97 -7.63
CA PRO A 211 1.26 -13.10 -6.49
C PRO A 211 2.55 -12.58 -5.88
N PHE A 212 2.47 -11.37 -5.34
CA PHE A 212 3.50 -10.71 -4.56
C PHE A 212 4.84 -10.58 -5.28
N SER A 213 4.80 -10.17 -6.55
CA SER A 213 6.00 -9.94 -7.33
C SER A 213 6.73 -8.67 -6.85
N HIS A 214 8.05 -8.74 -6.69
CA HIS A 214 8.86 -7.64 -6.19
C HIS A 214 9.85 -7.12 -7.25
N ILE A 215 9.97 -5.80 -7.37
CA ILE A 215 10.99 -5.13 -8.19
C ILE A 215 11.92 -4.37 -7.24
N ALA A 216 12.90 -5.08 -6.68
CA ALA A 216 14.02 -4.44 -6.01
C ALA A 216 15.17 -4.32 -7.02
N SER A 217 15.90 -3.20 -6.99
CA SER A 217 17.05 -2.95 -7.88
C SER A 217 18.14 -4.04 -7.82
N TYR A 218 18.17 -4.81 -6.74
CA TYR A 218 19.10 -5.92 -6.50
C TYR A 218 18.43 -7.31 -6.54
N LEU A 219 17.10 -7.37 -6.72
CA LEU A 219 16.31 -8.59 -6.89
C LEU A 219 15.30 -8.43 -8.05
N PRO A 220 15.74 -8.08 -9.27
CA PRO A 220 14.82 -7.82 -10.38
C PRO A 220 14.07 -9.11 -10.73
N GLY A 221 12.74 -9.07 -10.71
CA GLY A 221 11.91 -10.20 -11.13
C GLY A 221 11.95 -11.41 -10.20
N THR A 222 12.26 -11.21 -8.92
CA THR A 222 12.23 -12.31 -7.94
C THR A 222 10.82 -12.45 -7.36
N HIS A 223 10.20 -13.60 -7.59
CA HIS A 223 8.89 -13.91 -7.03
C HIS A 223 9.03 -14.53 -5.64
N LEU A 224 8.13 -14.16 -4.74
CA LEU A 224 8.04 -14.76 -3.43
C LEU A 224 7.54 -16.20 -3.51
N LYS A 225 8.17 -17.07 -2.72
CA LYS A 225 7.82 -18.49 -2.69
C LYS A 225 6.93 -18.72 -1.47
N PHE A 226 5.66 -19.00 -1.73
CA PHE A 226 4.76 -19.61 -0.76
C PHE A 226 4.46 -21.03 -1.23
N GLU A 227 4.26 -21.95 -0.29
CA GLU A 227 3.71 -23.26 -0.61
C GLU A 227 2.44 -23.13 -1.48
N ARG A 228 2.45 -23.80 -2.64
CA ARG A 228 1.50 -23.56 -3.73
C ARG A 228 0.03 -23.72 -3.33
N ASN A 229 -0.25 -24.57 -2.35
CA ASN A 229 -1.61 -24.94 -1.96
C ASN A 229 -2.14 -24.18 -0.74
N THR A 230 -1.30 -23.42 -0.03
CA THR A 230 -1.71 -22.70 1.20
C THR A 230 -1.73 -21.19 1.02
N LEU A 231 -1.21 -20.67 -0.10
CA LEU A 231 -1.09 -19.22 -0.33
C LEU A 231 -2.42 -18.47 -0.25
N MET A 232 -3.43 -18.87 -1.03
CA MET A 232 -4.73 -18.17 -1.03
C MET A 232 -5.41 -18.27 0.33
N PHE A 233 -5.37 -19.44 0.97
CA PHE A 233 -5.90 -19.60 2.32
C PHE A 233 -5.23 -18.64 3.32
N LYS A 234 -3.89 -18.59 3.36
CA LYS A 234 -3.12 -17.68 4.22
C LYS A 234 -3.43 -16.21 3.92
N TYR A 235 -3.53 -15.88 2.64
CA TYR A 235 -3.84 -14.53 2.19
C TYR A 235 -5.23 -14.08 2.63
N PHE A 236 -6.27 -14.87 2.34
CA PHE A 236 -7.64 -14.54 2.74
C PHE A 236 -7.82 -14.58 4.25
N ASP A 237 -7.18 -15.52 4.96
CA ASP A 237 -7.16 -15.52 6.42
C ASP A 237 -6.57 -14.21 6.96
N CYS A 238 -5.42 -13.78 6.42
CA CYS A 238 -4.77 -12.54 6.82
C CYS A 238 -5.63 -11.30 6.57
N VAL A 239 -6.17 -11.17 5.34
CA VAL A 239 -6.96 -10.00 4.93
C VAL A 239 -8.33 -9.97 5.60
N LEU A 240 -9.08 -11.08 5.59
CA LEU A 240 -10.46 -11.10 6.09
C LEU A 240 -10.52 -11.14 7.62
N ARG A 241 -9.62 -11.87 8.27
CA ARG A 241 -9.60 -11.94 9.75
C ARG A 241 -8.73 -10.85 10.39
N GLN A 242 -8.06 -10.02 9.59
CA GLN A 242 -7.16 -8.97 10.07
C GLN A 242 -6.03 -9.52 10.97
N VAL A 243 -5.52 -10.72 10.66
CA VAL A 243 -4.46 -11.40 11.42
C VAL A 243 -3.19 -11.52 10.57
N PRO A 244 -1.99 -11.55 11.15
CA PRO A 244 -0.78 -11.88 10.38
C PRO A 244 -0.81 -13.36 9.96
N ALA A 245 -0.20 -13.70 8.82
CA ALA A 245 -0.01 -15.08 8.38
C ALA A 245 1.46 -15.40 8.12
N VAL A 246 1.92 -16.52 8.69
CA VAL A 246 3.30 -17.03 8.58
C VAL A 246 3.30 -18.53 8.33
N GLU A 247 4.33 -19.04 7.65
CA GLU A 247 4.55 -20.48 7.52
C GLU A 247 4.82 -21.15 8.87
N GLY A 248 4.02 -22.16 9.21
CA GLY A 248 4.26 -23.05 10.35
C GLY A 248 4.02 -22.45 11.74
N ALA A 249 3.54 -21.21 11.85
CA ALA A 249 3.26 -20.57 13.13
C ALA A 249 1.98 -19.73 13.06
N SER A 250 1.02 -20.07 13.93
CA SER A 250 -0.17 -19.25 14.17
C SER A 250 0.17 -18.21 15.24
N MET A 251 0.00 -16.93 14.91
CA MET A 251 -0.01 -15.89 15.94
C MET A 251 -1.36 -15.92 16.66
N SER A 252 -1.33 -15.76 17.98
CA SER A 252 -2.56 -15.45 18.72
C SER A 252 -3.14 -14.10 18.24
N PRO A 253 -4.43 -13.84 18.48
CA PRO A 253 -5.01 -12.52 18.26
C PRO A 253 -4.26 -11.46 19.07
N LEU A 254 -4.24 -10.22 18.56
CA LEU A 254 -3.68 -9.08 19.28
C LEU A 254 -4.37 -8.98 20.65
N PRO A 255 -3.62 -8.96 21.78
CA PRO A 255 -4.23 -8.86 23.09
C PRO A 255 -5.01 -7.54 23.24
N PRO A 256 -6.13 -7.53 23.96
CA PRO A 256 -6.94 -6.33 24.13
C PRO A 256 -6.17 -5.26 24.93
N PRO A 257 -6.55 -3.97 24.80
CA PRO A 257 -5.85 -2.85 25.45
C PRO A 257 -5.61 -3.02 26.96
N ASN A 258 -6.59 -3.62 27.64
CA ASN A 258 -6.65 -3.87 29.07
C ASN A 258 -6.08 -5.23 29.50
N ALA A 259 -5.48 -6.00 28.58
CA ALA A 259 -4.79 -7.23 28.95
C ALA A 259 -3.61 -6.93 29.91
N PRO A 260 -3.25 -7.90 30.78
CA PRO A 260 -2.10 -7.75 31.66
C PRO A 260 -0.82 -7.34 30.90
N PRO A 261 0.03 -6.46 31.45
CA PRO A 261 1.29 -6.05 30.82
C PRO A 261 2.15 -7.22 30.36
N GLN A 262 2.28 -8.26 31.18
CA GLN A 262 3.02 -9.48 30.86
C GLN A 262 2.54 -10.11 29.54
N THR A 263 1.23 -10.35 29.40
CA THR A 263 0.62 -10.92 28.18
C THR A 263 0.90 -10.05 26.95
N ARG A 264 0.83 -8.72 27.10
CA ARG A 264 1.09 -7.78 26.00
C ARG A 264 2.58 -7.82 25.59
N VAL A 265 3.51 -7.90 26.54
CA VAL A 265 4.95 -7.98 26.21
C VAL A 265 5.33 -9.34 25.62
N GLU A 266 4.80 -10.43 26.13
CA GLU A 266 4.98 -11.77 25.55
C GLU A 266 4.51 -11.79 24.09
N TYR A 267 3.33 -11.21 23.83
CA TYR A 267 2.83 -11.05 22.48
C TYR A 267 3.77 -10.23 21.60
N TYR A 268 4.21 -9.06 22.07
CA TYR A 268 5.15 -8.21 21.36
C TYR A 268 6.43 -9.00 21.01
N ASN A 269 7.06 -9.64 21.97
CA ASN A 269 8.30 -10.37 21.76
C ASN A 269 8.12 -11.55 20.81
N HIS A 270 7.02 -12.29 20.92
CA HIS A 270 6.70 -13.36 19.99
C HIS A 270 6.52 -12.81 18.56
N SER A 271 5.75 -11.73 18.42
CA SER A 271 5.55 -11.02 17.14
C SER A 271 6.87 -10.55 16.54
N ILE A 272 7.75 -9.94 17.34
CA ILE A 272 9.03 -9.45 16.87
C ILE A 272 9.97 -10.60 16.50
N LYS A 273 10.06 -11.68 17.30
CA LYS A 273 10.86 -12.86 16.95
C LYS A 273 10.44 -13.46 15.61
N MET A 274 9.14 -13.44 15.34
CA MET A 274 8.61 -13.82 14.04
C MET A 274 9.02 -12.81 12.98
N LEU A 275 8.82 -11.53 13.22
CA LEU A 275 9.17 -10.50 12.26
C LEU A 275 10.68 -10.50 11.92
N ARG A 276 11.59 -10.79 12.87
CA ARG A 276 13.05 -10.86 12.68
C ARG A 276 13.47 -11.79 11.54
N ASN A 277 14.35 -11.28 10.68
CA ASN A 277 15.12 -12.12 9.76
C ASN A 277 16.07 -13.00 10.60
N PRO A 278 16.18 -14.31 10.31
CA PRO A 278 17.07 -15.22 11.04
C PRO A 278 18.56 -14.82 10.95
N HIS A 279 18.92 -13.87 10.08
CA HIS A 279 20.29 -13.40 9.96
C HIS A 279 20.69 -12.45 11.11
N GLN A 280 21.50 -12.95 12.03
CA GLN A 280 22.27 -12.13 12.97
C GLN A 280 23.66 -11.85 12.38
N CYS A 281 24.03 -10.57 12.23
CA CYS A 281 25.43 -10.21 12.05
C CYS A 281 26.20 -10.60 13.32
N SER A 282 27.44 -11.08 13.20
CA SER A 282 28.26 -11.33 14.38
C SER A 282 28.64 -10.01 15.06
N ASP A 283 28.84 -10.02 16.38
CA ASP A 283 29.22 -8.83 17.15
C ASP A 283 30.50 -8.16 16.63
N LYS A 284 31.41 -8.95 16.04
CA LYS A 284 32.62 -8.45 15.36
C LYS A 284 32.31 -7.58 14.14
N CYS A 285 31.23 -7.89 13.42
CA CYS A 285 30.83 -7.20 12.20
C CYS A 285 30.17 -5.84 12.49
N VAL A 286 29.47 -5.71 13.62
CA VAL A 286 28.83 -4.46 14.06
C VAL A 286 29.88 -3.38 14.35
N LEU A 287 30.99 -3.74 14.99
CA LEU A 287 32.08 -2.80 15.31
C LEU A 287 32.89 -2.36 14.07
N GLU A 288 33.10 -3.26 13.09
CA GLU A 288 33.82 -2.93 11.85
C GLU A 288 32.99 -2.10 10.88
N CYS A 289 31.69 -2.40 10.71
CA CYS A 289 30.78 -1.58 9.90
C CYS A 289 30.58 -0.17 10.49
N PHE A 290 30.75 -0.02 11.80
CA PHE A 290 30.51 1.22 12.52
C PHE A 290 31.62 2.26 12.33
N ARG A 291 32.89 1.84 12.17
CA ARG A 291 34.03 2.76 12.01
C ARG A 291 34.00 3.57 10.71
N SER A 292 33.14 3.21 9.77
CA SER A 292 33.02 3.84 8.46
C SER A 292 31.62 4.43 8.26
N SER A 293 31.36 5.61 8.82
CA SER A 293 30.10 6.31 8.61
C SER A 293 30.01 6.89 7.18
N SER A 294 28.84 6.76 6.56
CA SER A 294 28.37 7.36 5.30
C SER A 294 29.01 6.99 3.96
N SER A 295 30.16 6.31 3.93
CA SER A 295 30.79 5.89 2.66
C SER A 295 31.35 4.46 2.68
N HIS A 296 30.96 3.65 3.68
CA HIS A 296 31.29 2.23 3.64
C HIS A 296 30.53 1.53 2.51
N SER A 297 31.14 1.50 1.34
CA SER A 297 30.97 0.35 0.47
C SER A 297 31.62 -0.82 1.20
N CYS A 298 30.85 -1.84 1.58
CA CYS A 298 31.42 -3.09 2.10
C CYS A 298 32.62 -3.45 1.24
N GLY A 299 33.84 -3.42 1.80
CA GLY A 299 35.05 -3.78 1.06
C GLY A 299 34.99 -5.26 0.68
N ASP A 300 35.81 -5.74 -0.25
CA ASP A 300 35.73 -7.12 -0.74
C ASP A 300 35.93 -8.18 0.37
N GLY A 301 36.61 -7.84 1.47
CA GLY A 301 36.69 -8.65 2.70
C GLY A 301 35.34 -8.79 3.42
N CYS A 302 34.67 -7.67 3.72
CA CYS A 302 33.36 -7.65 4.38
C CYS A 302 32.24 -8.19 3.45
N ARG A 303 32.37 -7.99 2.13
CA ARG A 303 31.49 -8.56 1.11
C ARG A 303 31.50 -10.07 1.10
N ARG A 304 32.64 -10.76 1.29
CA ARG A 304 32.63 -12.24 1.28
C ARG A 304 31.81 -12.83 2.42
N TRP A 305 31.72 -12.13 3.56
CA TRP A 305 31.05 -12.60 4.77
C TRP A 305 29.60 -12.10 4.86
N CYS A 306 29.31 -10.87 4.42
CA CYS A 306 27.95 -10.31 4.36
C CYS A 306 27.21 -10.58 3.03
N ARG A 307 27.85 -10.46 1.84
CA ARG A 307 27.14 -10.61 0.54
C ARG A 307 26.61 -12.01 0.28
N LYS A 308 27.16 -13.06 0.90
CA LYS A 308 26.65 -14.41 0.68
C LYS A 308 25.40 -14.72 1.51
N LYS A 309 25.04 -13.90 2.51
CA LYS A 309 23.92 -14.19 3.41
C LYS A 309 22.98 -13.03 3.74
N SER A 310 23.24 -11.79 3.36
CA SER A 310 22.23 -10.72 3.42
C SER A 310 21.25 -10.76 2.22
N LYS A 311 20.89 -11.97 1.77
CA LYS A 311 19.63 -12.14 1.05
C LYS A 311 18.59 -12.04 2.14
N ASP A 312 17.77 -10.99 2.14
CA ASP A 312 16.47 -11.07 2.79
C ASP A 312 15.88 -12.42 2.41
N ASP A 313 15.62 -13.29 3.40
CA ASP A 313 15.19 -14.65 3.15
C ASP A 313 13.72 -14.64 2.73
N TRP A 314 13.48 -14.24 1.49
CA TRP A 314 12.18 -14.24 0.83
C TRP A 314 11.72 -15.66 0.46
N SER A 315 12.41 -16.71 0.93
CA SER A 315 11.96 -18.09 0.77
C SER A 315 10.81 -18.45 1.72
N SER A 316 10.67 -17.74 2.85
CA SER A 316 9.53 -17.83 3.77
C SER A 316 8.96 -16.45 4.11
N PRO A 317 8.35 -15.77 3.11
CA PRO A 317 7.75 -14.46 3.29
C PRO A 317 6.57 -14.52 4.27
N ARG A 318 6.35 -13.42 4.99
CA ARG A 318 5.27 -13.26 5.98
C ARG A 318 4.26 -12.23 5.48
N LEU A 319 2.98 -12.52 5.62
CA LEU A 319 1.92 -11.56 5.31
C LEU A 319 1.46 -10.91 6.62
N VAL A 320 1.38 -9.59 6.62
CA VAL A 320 0.89 -8.85 7.80
C VAL A 320 -0.03 -7.72 7.36
N MET A 321 -1.04 -7.42 8.16
CA MET A 321 -1.86 -6.22 7.96
C MET A 321 -1.15 -4.99 8.54
N GLY A 322 -1.33 -3.82 7.90
CA GLY A 322 -0.83 -2.55 8.45
C GLY A 322 -1.40 -2.24 9.85
N SER A 323 -2.69 -2.52 10.06
CA SER A 323 -3.38 -2.39 11.35
C SER A 323 -2.74 -3.25 12.44
N TRP A 324 -2.23 -4.43 12.09
CA TRP A 324 -1.57 -5.32 13.02
C TRP A 324 -0.19 -4.80 13.45
N ILE A 325 0.62 -4.29 12.52
CA ILE A 325 1.88 -3.61 12.84
C ILE A 325 1.62 -2.44 13.80
N ALA A 326 0.63 -1.59 13.48
CA ALA A 326 0.22 -0.50 14.35
C ALA A 326 -0.27 -1.02 15.73
N GLY A 327 -0.90 -2.19 15.77
CA GLY A 327 -1.30 -2.89 17.00
C GLY A 327 -0.12 -3.30 17.88
N ILE A 328 0.93 -3.89 17.30
CA ILE A 328 2.17 -4.25 18.01
C ILE A 328 2.84 -2.99 18.55
N GLU A 329 2.91 -1.94 17.74
CA GLU A 329 3.44 -0.66 18.20
C GLU A 329 2.61 -0.15 19.37
N ARG A 330 1.27 -0.13 19.28
CA ARG A 330 0.38 0.27 20.38
C ARG A 330 0.60 -0.54 21.65
N ILE A 331 0.92 -1.83 21.53
CA ILE A 331 1.29 -2.67 22.67
C ILE A 331 2.56 -2.14 23.32
N LYS A 332 3.64 -1.96 22.56
CA LYS A 332 4.92 -1.41 23.06
C LYS A 332 4.64 -0.11 23.82
N ARG A 333 3.90 0.80 23.17
CA ARG A 333 3.47 2.10 23.67
C ARG A 333 2.70 2.04 24.99
N ARG A 334 1.72 1.14 25.12
CA ARG A 334 0.90 0.98 26.35
C ARG A 334 1.62 0.27 27.48
N VAL A 335 2.69 -0.47 27.19
CA VAL A 335 3.54 -1.07 28.20
C VAL A 335 4.51 -0.02 28.76
N THR A 336 5.01 0.89 27.92
CA THR A 336 6.09 1.82 28.29
C THR A 336 5.64 3.25 28.59
N THR A 337 4.38 3.64 28.32
CA THR A 337 3.91 5.03 28.53
C THR A 337 2.41 5.13 28.86
N ASN A 338 2.05 6.02 29.80
CA ASN A 338 0.69 6.54 30.01
C ASN A 338 0.37 7.67 29.02
N GLY A 339 0.40 7.40 27.71
CA GLY A 339 0.02 8.39 26.69
C GLY A 339 1.09 9.44 26.34
N GLY A 340 2.37 9.12 26.53
CA GLY A 340 3.49 9.89 25.97
C GLY A 340 3.92 11.15 26.73
N GLY A 341 3.34 11.45 27.90
CA GLY A 341 3.72 12.57 28.77
C GLY A 341 4.48 12.18 30.04
N ASP A 342 4.82 10.91 30.20
CA ASP A 342 5.43 10.35 31.42
C ASP A 342 6.90 10.00 31.19
N TYR A 343 7.79 10.59 31.99
CA TYR A 343 9.23 10.40 31.93
C TYR A 343 9.76 9.44 33.01
N GLY A 344 8.91 8.90 33.88
CA GLY A 344 9.35 8.18 35.09
C GLY A 344 10.26 6.98 34.82
N LEU A 345 10.09 6.25 33.71
CA LEU A 345 11.00 5.16 33.35
C LEU A 345 12.36 5.67 32.85
N LEU A 346 12.37 6.76 32.10
CA LEU A 346 13.60 7.37 31.63
C LEU A 346 14.37 7.97 32.81
N ASP A 347 13.68 8.71 33.68
CA ASP A 347 14.24 9.31 34.88
C ASP A 347 14.82 8.22 35.80
N PHE A 348 14.09 7.12 36.00
CA PHE A 348 14.59 5.95 36.72
C PHE A 348 15.88 5.40 36.09
N ILE A 349 15.91 5.15 34.78
CA ILE A 349 17.09 4.61 34.09
C ILE A 349 18.28 5.55 34.23
N VAL A 350 18.08 6.85 34.03
CA VAL A 350 19.12 7.88 34.17
C VAL A 350 19.65 7.90 35.60
N ASP A 351 18.76 8.07 36.59
CA ASP A 351 19.11 8.14 38.00
C ASP A 351 19.88 6.90 38.46
N THR A 352 19.45 5.72 38.04
CA THR A 352 20.11 4.45 38.39
C THR A 352 21.50 4.36 37.76
N LEU A 353 21.64 4.73 36.49
CA LEU A 353 22.93 4.68 35.80
C LEU A 353 23.93 5.72 36.33
N GLU A 354 23.46 6.92 36.65
CA GLU A 354 24.28 7.97 37.27
C GLU A 354 24.85 7.52 38.62
N LYS A 355 24.05 6.78 39.41
CA LYS A 355 24.45 6.24 40.71
C LYS A 355 25.40 5.03 40.62
N ARG A 356 25.78 4.56 39.43
CA ARG A 356 26.70 3.42 39.23
C ARG A 356 28.12 3.86 38.88
N PRO A 357 29.07 3.87 39.85
CA PRO A 357 30.41 4.42 39.64
C PRO A 357 31.20 3.69 38.53
N GLN A 358 30.99 2.38 38.38
CA GLN A 358 31.65 1.55 37.36
C GLN A 358 31.21 1.92 35.94
N PHE A 359 29.90 2.02 35.69
CA PHE A 359 29.35 2.42 34.40
C PHE A 359 29.87 3.82 34.00
N VAL A 360 29.78 4.76 34.93
CA VAL A 360 30.24 6.14 34.71
C VAL A 360 31.73 6.17 34.39
N SER A 361 32.56 5.42 35.11
CA SER A 361 34.00 5.32 34.87
C SER A 361 34.33 4.70 33.49
N GLU A 362 33.65 3.61 33.11
CA GLU A 362 33.83 2.96 31.81
C GLU A 362 33.43 3.87 30.64
N LEU A 363 32.29 4.54 30.76
CA LEU A 363 31.80 5.48 29.76
C LEU A 363 32.77 6.65 29.60
N THR A 364 33.20 7.23 30.72
CA THR A 364 34.17 8.34 30.77
C THR A 364 35.51 7.95 30.14
N LYS A 365 36.02 6.75 30.45
CA LYS A 365 37.25 6.21 29.86
C LYS A 365 37.12 6.06 28.35
N LYS A 366 36.02 5.47 27.86
CA LYS A 366 35.77 5.29 26.42
C LYS A 366 35.64 6.62 25.67
N MET A 367 35.04 7.63 26.29
CA MET A 367 34.98 8.97 25.71
C MET A 367 36.36 9.65 25.65
N ARG A 368 37.19 9.48 26.68
CA ARG A 368 38.57 9.98 26.72
C ARG A 368 39.46 9.32 25.67
N ASP A 369 39.35 7.99 25.52
CA ASP A 369 40.15 7.20 24.56
C ASP A 369 39.91 7.62 23.10
N LEU A 370 38.76 8.23 22.80
CA LEU A 370 38.44 8.78 21.49
C LEU A 370 39.02 10.17 21.21
N LYS A 371 39.83 10.73 22.10
CA LYS A 371 40.44 12.07 21.97
C LYS A 371 39.43 13.22 21.78
N TYR A 372 38.21 13.07 22.27
CA TYR A 372 37.18 14.12 22.21
C TYR A 372 37.21 15.08 23.40
N SER A 373 38.07 14.83 24.40
CA SER A 373 38.39 15.79 25.45
C SER A 373 39.39 16.83 24.92
N ALA A 374 38.93 17.76 24.08
CA ALA A 374 39.80 18.80 23.51
C ALA A 374 40.26 19.85 24.55
N GLY A 375 39.75 19.81 25.78
CA GLY A 375 40.31 20.52 26.93
C GLY A 375 40.65 19.50 28.00
N GLY A 376 41.87 19.55 28.55
CA GLY A 376 42.34 18.67 29.62
C GLY A 376 41.66 18.90 30.98
N ASP A 377 40.41 19.33 30.98
CA ASP A 377 39.64 19.57 32.19
C ASP A 377 39.24 18.23 32.81
N GLU A 378 39.44 18.13 34.13
CA GLU A 378 38.99 16.99 34.93
C GLU A 378 37.46 16.85 34.78
N ILE A 379 37.01 15.69 34.32
CA ILE A 379 35.58 15.38 34.22
C ILE A 379 35.05 15.24 35.66
N THR A 380 34.44 16.33 36.16
CA THR A 380 33.82 16.41 37.48
C THR A 380 32.63 15.46 37.60
N GLU A 381 32.21 15.15 38.83
CA GLU A 381 31.05 14.29 39.09
C GLU A 381 29.75 14.88 38.50
N ASP A 382 29.58 16.20 38.56
CA ASP A 382 28.49 16.91 37.88
C ASP A 382 28.55 16.77 36.35
N MET A 383 29.74 16.81 35.75
CA MET A 383 29.90 16.54 34.32
C MET A 383 29.59 15.09 33.97
N ARG A 384 29.77 14.13 34.89
CA ARG A 384 29.43 12.71 34.67
C ARG A 384 27.93 12.47 34.64
N ALA A 385 27.20 12.99 35.64
CA ALA A 385 25.74 12.96 35.64
C ALA A 385 25.18 13.70 34.41
N LYS A 386 25.72 14.89 34.14
CA LYS A 386 25.39 15.65 32.94
C LYS A 386 25.69 14.89 31.63
N ASN A 387 26.73 14.05 31.55
CA ASN A 387 27.02 13.25 30.35
C ASN A 387 26.04 12.09 30.16
N VAL A 388 25.63 11.39 31.23
CA VAL A 388 24.65 10.30 31.15
C VAL A 388 23.27 10.87 30.79
N SER A 389 22.84 11.92 31.49
CA SER A 389 21.63 12.66 31.16
C SER A 389 21.72 13.36 29.80
N GLU A 390 22.87 13.83 29.32
CA GLU A 390 23.03 14.40 27.96
C GLU A 390 22.95 13.36 26.84
N ILE A 391 23.48 12.16 27.06
CA ILE A 391 23.30 11.03 26.14
C ILE A 391 21.82 10.60 26.12
N LEU A 392 21.14 10.71 27.26
CA LEU A 392 19.73 10.39 27.47
C LEU A 392 18.85 11.65 27.56
N LYS A 393 19.24 12.77 26.92
CA LYS A 393 18.51 14.06 27.05
C LYS A 393 17.31 14.05 26.13
N GLU A 394 16.19 13.65 26.71
CA GLU A 394 14.83 13.79 26.20
C GLU A 394 14.47 13.05 24.90
N ARG A 395 13.67 12.00 25.02
CA ARG A 395 12.19 12.08 25.13
C ARG A 395 11.66 10.65 24.97
N CYS A 396 10.96 10.08 25.96
CA CYS A 396 10.05 8.95 25.70
C CYS A 396 8.80 9.52 24.99
N MET A 397 8.99 10.11 23.81
CA MET A 397 7.93 10.81 23.11
C MET A 397 7.24 9.90 22.14
N PHE A 398 5.92 9.90 22.28
CA PHE A 398 5.06 9.83 21.12
C PHE A 398 5.00 11.17 20.40
N ALA A 399 5.81 11.30 19.35
CA ALA A 399 5.51 12.24 18.29
C ALA A 399 5.38 11.44 17.01
N LYS A 400 4.16 11.42 16.43
CA LYS A 400 3.87 10.73 15.16
C LYS A 400 4.16 9.23 15.22
N ASP A 401 3.47 8.52 16.12
CA ASP A 401 3.41 7.06 16.08
C ASP A 401 4.74 6.31 16.37
N ARG A 402 5.61 6.86 17.20
CA ARG A 402 6.92 6.25 17.54
C ARG A 402 7.21 6.33 19.02
N LEU A 403 7.91 5.34 19.57
CA LEU A 403 8.57 5.36 20.88
C LEU A 403 10.07 5.55 20.65
N VAL A 404 10.48 6.78 20.39
CA VAL A 404 11.89 7.06 20.08
C VAL A 404 12.63 7.34 21.38
N ILE A 405 13.51 6.45 21.84
CA ILE A 405 14.57 6.89 22.75
C ILE A 405 15.56 7.66 21.88
N TYR A 406 15.39 8.98 21.83
CA TYR A 406 16.35 9.86 21.18
C TYR A 406 17.58 9.92 22.07
N TRP A 407 18.68 9.37 21.58
CA TRP A 407 19.99 9.70 22.11
C TRP A 407 20.41 10.98 21.40
N HIS A 408 20.58 12.11 22.08
CA HIS A 408 20.89 13.36 21.38
C HIS A 408 22.41 13.56 21.36
N PRO A 409 23.06 13.61 20.19
CA PRO A 409 24.33 14.30 20.09
C PRO A 409 24.00 15.80 20.18
N ASN A 410 24.44 16.51 21.21
CA ASN A 410 24.23 17.96 21.33
C ASN A 410 24.68 18.66 20.03
N GLY A 411 23.74 19.12 19.20
CA GLY A 411 24.01 19.94 18.00
C GLY A 411 24.86 19.32 16.87
N GLU A 412 25.48 18.17 17.07
CA GLU A 412 26.40 17.55 16.11
C GLU A 412 25.77 16.34 15.42
N SER A 413 26.15 16.14 14.16
CA SER A 413 25.66 15.10 13.25
C SER A 413 25.43 13.72 13.92
N LYS A 414 24.46 12.94 13.43
CA LYS A 414 24.30 11.47 13.70
C LYS A 414 25.58 10.63 13.46
N LYS A 415 26.67 11.24 13.05
CA LYS A 415 28.00 10.65 12.87
C LYS A 415 28.88 10.75 14.12
N ASP A 416 28.43 11.40 15.20
CA ASP A 416 29.19 11.52 16.44
C ASP A 416 29.37 10.14 17.13
N PRO A 417 30.61 9.65 17.28
CA PRO A 417 30.88 8.37 17.95
C PRO A 417 30.43 8.30 19.41
N ARG A 418 30.31 9.45 20.12
CA ARG A 418 29.88 9.52 21.54
C ARG A 418 28.47 8.95 21.73
N TYR A 419 27.58 9.27 20.80
CA TYR A 419 26.20 8.76 20.75
C TYR A 419 26.17 7.22 20.80
N TYR A 420 26.98 6.56 19.98
CA TYR A 420 26.90 5.12 19.81
C TYR A 420 27.56 4.36 20.95
N ILE A 421 28.66 4.89 21.48
CA ILE A 421 29.33 4.33 22.66
C ILE A 421 28.43 4.46 23.89
N GLY A 422 27.83 5.65 24.08
CA GLY A 422 26.83 5.88 25.12
C GLY A 422 25.67 4.90 25.01
N LYS A 423 25.00 4.84 23.84
CA LYS A 423 23.93 3.88 23.55
C LYS A 423 24.34 2.44 23.86
N HIS A 424 25.51 1.99 23.42
CA HIS A 424 25.94 0.61 23.60
C HIS A 424 26.25 0.27 25.07
N GLN A 425 26.89 1.18 25.82
CA GLN A 425 27.10 0.98 27.26
C GLN A 425 25.78 0.96 28.02
N ILE A 426 24.85 1.85 27.68
CA ILE A 426 23.55 1.91 28.34
C ILE A 426 22.74 0.64 28.06
N ILE A 427 22.74 0.14 26.82
CA ILE A 427 22.10 -1.15 26.47
C ILE A 427 22.73 -2.33 27.25
N LYS A 428 24.06 -2.30 27.48
CA LYS A 428 24.76 -3.33 28.25
C LYS A 428 24.34 -3.32 29.73
N GLU A 429 24.15 -2.14 30.32
CA GLU A 429 23.76 -1.99 31.74
C GLU A 429 22.25 -2.11 31.98
N LEU A 430 21.43 -1.94 30.95
CA LEU A 430 19.98 -1.96 31.04
C LEU A 430 19.40 -3.20 31.76
N PRO A 431 19.89 -4.44 31.59
CA PRO A 431 19.37 -5.59 32.33
C PRO A 431 19.45 -5.40 33.84
N ALA A 432 20.61 -4.96 34.34
CA ALA A 432 20.83 -4.74 35.76
C ALA A 432 20.05 -3.53 36.29
N VAL A 433 19.83 -2.49 35.47
CA VAL A 433 18.97 -1.34 35.82
C VAL A 433 17.51 -1.80 35.97
N LEU A 434 17.03 -2.65 35.06
CA LEU A 434 15.67 -3.18 35.10
C LEU A 434 15.44 -4.12 36.29
N GLU A 435 16.44 -4.90 36.71
CA GLU A 435 16.41 -5.67 37.96
C GLU A 435 16.34 -4.80 39.22
N GLU A 436 16.79 -3.55 39.16
CA GLU A 436 16.62 -2.60 40.26
C GLU A 436 15.20 -2.03 40.27
N LEU A 437 14.61 -1.79 39.10
CA LEU A 437 13.21 -1.36 38.98
C LEU A 437 12.26 -2.36 39.64
N THR A 438 12.53 -3.67 39.53
CA THR A 438 11.71 -4.71 40.15
C THR A 438 11.82 -4.74 41.67
N ARG A 439 12.97 -4.32 42.22
CA ARG A 439 13.24 -4.27 43.67
C ARG A 439 12.67 -3.02 44.33
N GLU A 440 12.76 -1.87 43.68
CA GLU A 440 12.36 -0.57 44.26
C GLU A 440 10.84 -0.33 44.27
N ARG A 441 10.03 -1.23 43.67
CA ARG A 441 8.55 -1.24 43.66
C ARG A 441 7.92 0.16 43.74
N GLN A 442 8.11 0.97 42.69
CA GLN A 442 7.47 2.27 42.59
C GLN A 442 5.96 2.17 42.37
N VAL A 443 5.16 3.11 42.90
CA VAL A 443 3.70 3.15 42.71
C VAL A 443 3.36 3.52 41.25
N GLY A 444 2.28 2.95 40.70
CA GLY A 444 1.78 3.28 39.35
C GLY A 444 2.16 2.25 38.30
N TRP A 445 2.32 2.68 37.04
CA TRP A 445 2.59 1.78 35.92
C TRP A 445 4.02 1.19 35.94
N LEU A 446 4.98 1.88 36.58
CA LEU A 446 6.32 1.34 36.80
C LEU A 446 6.32 0.07 37.67
N ALA A 447 5.47 0.00 38.70
CA ALA A 447 5.24 -1.26 39.44
C ALA A 447 4.74 -2.39 38.53
N GLN A 448 3.86 -2.06 37.60
CA GLN A 448 3.31 -3.05 36.67
C GLN A 448 4.38 -3.55 35.70
N VAL A 449 5.26 -2.67 35.24
CA VAL A 449 6.44 -3.02 34.43
C VAL A 449 7.44 -3.85 35.22
N ALA A 450 7.63 -3.55 36.50
CA ALA A 450 8.48 -4.31 37.41
C ALA A 450 8.05 -5.78 37.61
N THR A 451 6.80 -6.11 37.28
CA THR A 451 6.33 -7.51 37.29
C THR A 451 6.70 -8.31 36.04
N ILE A 452 7.23 -7.63 35.02
CA ILE A 452 7.60 -8.25 33.74
C ILE A 452 8.99 -8.86 33.88
N ASP A 453 9.17 -10.06 33.31
CA ASP A 453 10.49 -10.70 33.25
C ASP A 453 11.52 -9.73 32.62
N PRO A 454 12.65 -9.43 33.31
CA PRO A 454 13.62 -8.44 32.84
C PRO A 454 14.23 -8.77 31.47
N ALA A 455 14.44 -10.05 31.14
CA ALA A 455 14.98 -10.47 29.84
C ALA A 455 13.96 -10.23 28.72
N VAL A 456 12.68 -10.50 29.01
CA VAL A 456 11.54 -10.22 28.13
C VAL A 456 11.40 -8.71 27.90
N PHE A 457 11.48 -7.89 28.96
CA PHE A 457 11.39 -6.43 28.84
C PHE A 457 12.58 -5.83 28.07
N LEU A 458 13.79 -6.32 28.32
CA LEU A 458 15.01 -5.93 27.61
C LEU A 458 14.93 -6.18 26.10
N GLU A 459 14.40 -7.34 25.68
CA GLU A 459 14.19 -7.62 24.25
C GLU A 459 13.25 -6.61 23.59
N MET A 460 12.27 -6.07 24.32
CA MET A 460 11.39 -5.02 23.81
C MET A 460 12.11 -3.69 23.58
N PHE A 461 13.07 -3.34 24.46
CA PHE A 461 13.92 -2.15 24.34
C PHE A 461 14.97 -2.24 23.24
N LYS A 462 15.55 -3.42 23.03
CA LYS A 462 16.59 -3.67 22.02
C LYS A 462 16.09 -3.58 20.58
N GLN A 463 14.78 -3.66 20.35
CA GLN A 463 14.24 -3.67 19.00
C GLN A 463 14.06 -2.25 18.48
N GLU A 464 14.86 -1.92 17.46
CA GLU A 464 14.71 -0.70 16.69
C GLU A 464 13.30 -0.66 16.07
N GLU A 465 12.72 0.54 16.00
CA GLU A 465 11.31 0.78 15.62
C GLU A 465 10.98 0.41 14.18
N GLU A 466 12.00 0.07 13.40
CA GLU A 466 11.85 -0.16 11.99
C GLU A 466 11.98 -1.65 11.72
N PHE A 467 10.87 -2.23 11.28
CA PHE A 467 10.77 -3.51 10.60
C PHE A 467 11.56 -3.54 9.26
N ARG A 468 12.67 -2.81 9.20
CA ARG A 468 13.67 -2.81 8.14
C ARG A 468 14.41 -4.14 8.25
N ASN A 469 14.63 -4.81 7.13
CA ASN A 469 15.29 -6.12 7.01
C ASN A 469 14.41 -7.35 7.29
N LEU A 470 13.08 -7.22 7.21
CA LEU A 470 12.19 -8.37 7.36
C LEU A 470 11.60 -8.79 6.03
N SER A 471 11.52 -10.11 5.80
CA SER A 471 10.83 -10.72 4.66
C SER A 471 9.31 -10.63 4.82
N VAL A 472 8.78 -9.42 5.03
CA VAL A 472 7.39 -9.15 5.38
C VAL A 472 6.73 -8.34 4.29
N LEU A 473 5.54 -8.76 3.89
CA LEU A 473 4.63 -8.03 3.03
C LEU A 473 3.53 -7.41 3.84
N VAL A 474 3.45 -6.09 3.80
CA VAL A 474 2.36 -5.36 4.43
C VAL A 474 1.19 -5.25 3.45
N LEU A 475 0.07 -5.83 3.86
CA LEU A 475 -1.21 -5.71 3.19
C LEU A 475 -1.94 -4.50 3.81
N GLU A 476 -1.98 -3.40 3.06
CA GLU A 476 -2.62 -2.17 3.52
C GLU A 476 -4.10 -2.09 3.16
N LEU A 477 -4.48 -2.80 2.09
CA LEU A 477 -5.82 -2.74 1.53
C LEU A 477 -6.67 -3.90 2.05
N GLY A 478 -7.15 -3.77 3.29
CA GLY A 478 -8.09 -4.73 3.92
C GLY A 478 -9.47 -4.13 4.20
N PRO A 479 -10.41 -4.90 4.79
CA PRO A 479 -11.76 -4.47 5.18
C PRO A 479 -11.90 -3.12 5.89
N GLU A 480 -10.87 -2.68 6.63
CA GLU A 480 -10.87 -1.39 7.33
C GLU A 480 -10.55 -0.20 6.42
N HIS A 481 -9.95 -0.44 5.23
CA HIS A 481 -9.51 0.59 4.31
C HIS A 481 -10.69 1.15 3.48
N ASP A 482 -10.73 2.46 3.25
CA ASP A 482 -11.78 3.14 2.46
C ASP A 482 -12.00 2.47 1.09
N LEU A 483 -10.90 2.18 0.37
CA LEU A 483 -10.93 1.53 -0.95
C LEU A 483 -11.67 0.18 -0.96
N TRP A 484 -11.73 -0.51 0.17
CA TRP A 484 -12.38 -1.82 0.27
C TRP A 484 -13.91 -1.71 0.18
N LYS A 485 -14.46 -0.62 0.71
CA LYS A 485 -15.92 -0.41 0.81
C LYS A 485 -16.50 0.29 -0.42
N GLY A 486 -15.66 0.91 -1.23
CA GLY A 486 -16.09 1.69 -2.39
C GLY A 486 -16.48 0.86 -3.61
N GLU A 487 -17.16 1.52 -4.56
CA GLU A 487 -17.40 1.00 -5.91
C GLU A 487 -16.36 1.60 -6.87
N TRP A 488 -15.79 0.76 -7.72
CA TRP A 488 -14.78 1.15 -8.69
C TRP A 488 -15.31 1.04 -10.10
N GLU A 489 -14.99 2.04 -10.92
CA GLU A 489 -15.31 2.08 -12.33
C GLU A 489 -14.01 2.05 -13.15
N VAL A 490 -13.70 0.92 -13.77
CA VAL A 490 -12.53 0.74 -14.64
C VAL A 490 -12.92 1.05 -16.08
N LYS A 491 -12.40 2.14 -16.62
CA LYS A 491 -12.72 2.62 -17.96
C LYS A 491 -12.06 1.75 -19.04
N GLY A 492 -12.65 1.77 -20.24
CA GLY A 492 -12.22 0.98 -21.39
C GLY A 492 -11.27 1.66 -22.37
N GLU A 493 -10.83 2.88 -22.08
CA GLU A 493 -9.92 3.67 -22.95
C GLU A 493 -8.52 3.09 -23.07
#